data_AF-A0A2V9XUG3-F1
#
_entry.id   AF-A0A2V9XUG3-F1
#
_cell.length_a   1.000
_cell.length_b   1.000
_cell.length_c   1.000
_cell.angle_alpha   90.00
_cell.angle_beta   90.00
_cell.angle_gamma   90.00
#
_symmetry.space_group_name_H-M   'P 1'
#
loop_
_entity.id
_entity.type
_entity.pdbx_description
1 polymer ?
#
loop_
_entity_poly.entity_id
_entity_poly.type
_entity_poly.pdbx_seq_one_letter_code
_entity_poly.pdbx_strand_id
1 'polypeptide(L)'
;YKKVPLENLAMAGGCALNSVANGKLFSRTSFRHTWIQPAAGDEGLAIGAALHTYHAVLKQPRRYVMKNPYLGPEFSESRIETDLKKANLQYRRFERDPLVEAVAEQIAAGNVVGWFQGRMEWGPRALGNRSIVAHPGLPNMKDALNARIKHREWFRPFAPSIMAEYQHQ
;
A
#
# COMPACT_ATOMS: atom_id res chain seq x y z
N TYR A 1 24.79 3.22 -12.80
CA TYR A 1 25.00 3.02 -14.24
C TYR A 1 26.42 3.34 -14.73
N LYS A 2 26.97 4.56 -14.56
CA LYS A 2 28.36 4.83 -15.02
C LYS A 2 29.45 3.97 -14.35
N LYS A 3 29.31 3.72 -13.04
CA LYS A 3 30.25 2.88 -12.26
C LYS A 3 29.92 1.39 -12.31
N VAL A 4 28.63 1.08 -12.38
CA VAL A 4 28.10 -0.30 -12.40
C VAL A 4 27.05 -0.32 -13.53
N PRO A 5 27.39 -0.86 -14.70
CA PRO A 5 26.56 -0.81 -15.90
C PRO A 5 25.49 -1.92 -15.86
N LEU A 6 24.55 -1.77 -14.93
CA LEU A 6 23.38 -2.63 -14.79
C LEU A 6 22.10 -1.84 -15.03
N GLU A 7 21.06 -2.54 -15.46
CA GLU A 7 19.72 -1.98 -15.66
C GLU A 7 18.84 -2.10 -14.41
N ASN A 8 19.21 -3.00 -13.49
CA ASN A 8 18.52 -3.28 -12.25
C ASN A 8 19.06 -2.41 -11.11
N LEU A 9 18.17 -1.79 -10.34
CA LEU A 9 18.49 -0.99 -9.17
C LEU A 9 17.62 -1.39 -7.97
N ALA A 10 18.25 -1.89 -6.91
CA ALA A 10 17.58 -2.09 -5.63
C ALA A 10 17.83 -0.87 -4.72
N MET A 11 16.78 -0.36 -4.06
CA MET A 11 16.87 0.81 -3.17
C MET A 11 16.17 0.57 -1.83
N ALA A 12 16.78 1.11 -0.78
CA ALA A 12 16.25 1.20 0.58
C ALA A 12 16.75 2.51 1.23
N GLY A 13 16.38 2.75 2.49
CA GLY A 13 16.58 4.01 3.20
C GLY A 13 15.38 4.95 3.01
N GLY A 14 15.11 5.81 4.00
CA GLY A 14 13.93 6.68 3.99
C GLY A 14 13.81 7.56 2.74
N CYS A 15 14.94 7.96 2.13
CA CYS A 15 14.96 8.70 0.86
C CYS A 15 14.32 7.93 -0.31
N ALA A 16 14.36 6.59 -0.29
CA ALA A 16 13.76 5.75 -1.32
C ALA A 16 12.21 5.78 -1.29
N LEU A 17 11.58 6.34 -0.26
CA LEU A 17 10.13 6.57 -0.20
C LEU A 17 9.67 7.79 -1.01
N ASN A 18 10.60 8.52 -1.63
CA ASN A 18 10.30 9.64 -2.52
C ASN A 18 9.91 9.16 -3.92
N SER A 19 8.60 8.97 -4.14
CA SER A 19 8.07 8.48 -5.42
C SER A 19 8.37 9.40 -6.60
N VAL A 20 8.47 10.72 -6.40
CA VAL A 20 8.80 11.69 -7.45
C VAL A 20 10.25 11.51 -7.90
N ALA A 21 11.17 11.33 -6.96
CA ALA A 21 12.57 11.02 -7.29
C ALA A 21 12.68 9.68 -8.00
N ASN A 22 11.97 8.66 -7.51
CA ASN A 22 11.97 7.32 -8.10
C ASN A 22 11.46 7.34 -9.55
N GLY A 23 10.37 8.06 -9.84
CA GLY A 23 9.85 8.19 -11.21
C GLY A 23 10.84 8.86 -12.16
N LYS A 24 11.60 9.85 -11.68
CA LYS A 24 12.63 10.54 -12.49
C LYS A 24 13.84 9.66 -12.80
N LEU A 25 14.05 8.53 -12.11
CA LEU A 25 15.16 7.61 -12.42
C LEU A 25 15.06 7.08 -13.84
N PHE A 26 13.86 6.72 -14.29
CA PHE A 26 13.66 6.08 -15.59
C PHE A 26 13.96 7.02 -16.77
N SER A 27 13.68 8.32 -16.63
CA SER A 27 13.96 9.31 -17.67
C SER A 27 15.36 9.91 -17.60
N ARG A 28 16.05 9.85 -16.45
CA ARG A 28 17.35 10.48 -16.24
C ARG A 28 18.53 9.51 -16.17
N THR A 29 18.28 8.21 -16.21
CA THR A 29 19.31 7.18 -16.09
C THR A 29 19.05 6.00 -17.03
N SER A 30 20.01 5.08 -17.13
CA SER A 30 19.84 3.83 -17.88
C SER A 30 19.17 2.72 -17.08
N PHE A 31 18.74 2.96 -15.84
CA PHE A 31 18.02 1.95 -15.07
C PHE A 31 16.63 1.72 -15.66
N ARG A 32 16.22 0.46 -15.72
CA ARG A 32 14.93 0.02 -16.30
C ARG A 32 14.09 -0.78 -15.33
N HIS A 33 14.72 -1.37 -14.32
CA HIS A 33 14.03 -2.13 -13.30
C HIS A 33 14.44 -1.63 -11.92
N THR A 34 13.45 -1.35 -11.09
CA THR A 34 13.67 -0.95 -9.71
C THR A 34 13.00 -1.93 -8.76
N TRP A 35 13.71 -2.32 -7.70
CA TRP A 35 13.10 -2.94 -6.54
C TRP A 35 13.26 -1.99 -5.36
N ILE A 36 12.14 -1.49 -4.85
CA ILE A 36 12.11 -0.55 -3.72
C ILE A 36 11.38 -1.25 -2.59
N GLN A 37 12.06 -1.40 -1.46
CA GLN A 37 11.48 -2.08 -0.32
C GLN A 37 10.26 -1.24 0.19
N PRO A 38 9.09 -1.85 0.49
CA PRO A 38 7.87 -1.08 0.82
C PRO A 38 7.93 -0.26 2.12
N ALA A 39 8.73 -0.70 3.08
CA ALA A 39 9.00 -0.12 4.39
C ALA A 39 10.45 0.40 4.46
N ALA A 40 10.85 1.18 3.44
CA ALA A 40 12.26 1.44 3.14
C ALA A 40 12.98 2.28 4.19
N GLY A 41 12.25 2.92 5.11
CA GLY A 41 12.83 3.63 6.23
C GLY A 41 13.41 2.69 7.29
N ASP A 42 13.59 3.22 8.49
CA ASP A 42 14.15 2.47 9.62
C ASP A 42 13.28 1.28 10.02
N GLU A 43 11.98 1.34 9.72
CA GLU A 43 11.08 0.22 9.92
C GLU A 43 11.53 -1.05 9.20
N GLY A 44 12.26 -0.93 8.08
CA GLY A 44 12.82 -2.04 7.30
C GLY A 44 14.11 -2.65 7.87
N LEU A 45 14.75 -2.05 8.88
CA LEU A 45 16.04 -2.52 9.38
C LEU A 45 15.96 -3.93 9.98
N ALA A 46 14.85 -4.28 10.62
CA ALA A 46 14.66 -5.60 11.22
C ALA A 46 14.76 -6.74 10.18
N ILE A 47 14.10 -6.60 9.02
CA ILE A 47 14.22 -7.62 7.95
C ILE A 47 15.62 -7.62 7.34
N GLY A 48 16.23 -6.44 7.20
CA GLY A 48 17.59 -6.30 6.69
C GLY A 48 18.61 -7.04 7.56
N ALA A 49 18.54 -6.84 8.88
CA ALA A 49 19.39 -7.52 9.86
C ALA A 49 19.16 -9.03 9.84
N ALA A 50 17.91 -9.49 9.82
CA ALA A 50 17.59 -10.92 9.76
C ALA A 50 18.13 -11.58 8.47
N LEU A 51 17.92 -10.94 7.31
CA LEU A 51 18.42 -11.44 6.02
C LEU A 51 19.95 -11.39 5.94
N HIS A 52 20.59 -10.36 6.50
CA HIS A 52 22.04 -10.27 6.58
C HIS A 52 22.61 -11.42 7.42
N THR A 53 22.10 -11.64 8.62
CA THR A 53 22.52 -12.76 9.47
C THR A 53 22.32 -14.10 8.74
N TYR A 54 21.16 -14.31 8.13
CA TYR A 54 20.86 -15.57 7.44
C TYR A 54 21.77 -15.84 6.24
N HIS A 55 22.04 -14.83 5.41
CA HIS A 55 22.83 -15.00 4.18
C HIS A 55 24.33 -14.78 4.38
N ALA A 56 24.72 -13.68 5.03
CA ALA A 56 26.12 -13.28 5.14
C ALA A 56 26.84 -13.99 6.29
N VAL A 57 26.16 -14.20 7.42
CA VAL A 57 26.76 -14.85 8.61
C VAL A 57 26.57 -16.36 8.56
N LEU A 58 25.33 -16.84 8.43
CA LEU A 58 25.00 -18.27 8.46
C LEU A 58 25.18 -18.99 7.11
N LYS A 59 25.51 -18.25 6.04
CA LYS A 59 25.73 -18.78 4.68
C LYS A 59 24.58 -19.63 4.12
N GLN A 60 23.35 -19.33 4.53
CA GLN A 60 22.18 -20.06 4.06
C GLN A 60 21.68 -19.52 2.71
N PRO A 61 21.13 -20.38 1.83
CA PRO A 61 20.60 -19.95 0.54
C PRO A 61 19.29 -19.17 0.68
N ARG A 62 18.95 -18.34 -0.31
CA ARG A 62 17.67 -17.62 -0.35
C ARG A 62 16.49 -18.60 -0.35
N ARG A 63 15.63 -18.49 0.68
CA ARG A 63 14.38 -19.25 0.80
C ARG A 63 13.10 -18.43 0.62
N TYR A 64 13.21 -17.11 0.74
CA TYR A 64 12.06 -16.21 0.70
C TYR A 64 12.26 -15.09 -0.32
N VAL A 65 11.19 -14.75 -1.02
CA VAL A 65 11.09 -13.59 -1.91
C VAL A 65 9.82 -12.83 -1.54
N MET A 66 9.97 -11.57 -1.16
CA MET A 66 8.84 -10.70 -0.87
C MET A 66 8.08 -10.38 -2.17
N LYS A 67 6.85 -10.86 -2.26
CA LYS A 67 5.94 -10.58 -3.39
C LYS A 67 4.96 -9.45 -3.12
N ASN A 68 4.64 -9.20 -1.85
CA ASN A 68 3.73 -8.16 -1.41
C ASN A 68 4.11 -7.69 0.01
N PRO A 69 3.62 -6.52 0.45
CA PRO A 69 3.89 -6.00 1.78
C PRO A 69 2.91 -6.47 2.86
N TYR A 70 2.04 -7.45 2.60
CA TYR A 70 0.98 -7.85 3.55
C TYR A 70 1.50 -8.80 4.64
N LEU A 71 2.45 -8.31 5.45
CA LEU A 71 3.12 -9.09 6.50
C LEU A 71 2.55 -8.84 7.89
N GLY A 72 1.68 -7.84 8.06
CA GLY A 72 1.05 -7.55 9.33
C GLY A 72 -0.05 -8.55 9.70
N PRO A 73 -0.75 -8.30 10.82
CA PRO A 73 -1.81 -9.18 11.29
C PRO A 73 -3.03 -9.14 10.38
N GLU A 74 -3.79 -10.23 10.42
CA GLU A 74 -5.14 -10.36 9.89
C GLU A 74 -6.11 -10.64 11.04
N PHE A 75 -7.38 -10.33 10.83
CA PHE A 75 -8.42 -10.41 11.85
C PHE A 75 -9.53 -11.30 11.33
N SER A 76 -9.92 -12.30 12.11
CA SER A 76 -11.02 -13.20 11.74
C SER A 76 -12.35 -12.46 11.76
N GLU A 77 -13.29 -12.92 10.93
CA GLU A 77 -14.68 -12.46 10.93
C GLU A 77 -15.31 -12.48 12.33
N SER A 78 -15.04 -13.55 13.11
CA SER A 78 -15.55 -13.68 14.48
C SER A 78 -15.02 -12.59 15.43
N ARG A 79 -13.76 -12.17 15.25
CA ARG A 79 -13.17 -11.09 16.04
C ARG A 79 -13.77 -9.74 15.64
N ILE A 80 -13.91 -9.50 14.33
CA ILE A 80 -14.54 -8.29 13.79
C ILE A 80 -15.97 -8.16 14.32
N GLU A 81 -16.77 -9.22 14.22
CA GLU A 81 -18.15 -9.24 14.70
C GLU A 81 -18.25 -8.98 16.21
N THR A 82 -17.32 -9.56 16.98
CA THR A 82 -17.24 -9.31 18.43
C THR A 82 -16.99 -7.83 18.72
N ASP A 83 -16.06 -7.20 18.01
CA ASP A 83 -15.73 -5.79 18.20
C ASP A 83 -16.87 -4.87 17.76
N LEU A 84 -17.59 -5.20 16.66
CA LEU A 84 -18.80 -4.47 16.21
C LEU A 84 -19.92 -4.53 17.25
N LYS A 85 -20.19 -5.71 17.83
CA LYS A 85 -21.19 -5.89 18.89
C LYS A 85 -20.83 -5.11 20.15
N LYS A 86 -19.56 -5.16 20.58
CA LYS A 86 -19.07 -4.38 21.73
C LYS A 86 -19.21 -2.88 21.51
N ALA A 87 -19.01 -2.41 20.29
CA ALA A 87 -19.20 -1.01 19.92
C ALA A 87 -20.68 -0.61 19.74
N ASN A 88 -21.63 -1.55 19.88
CA ASN A 88 -23.06 -1.34 19.66
C ASN A 88 -23.39 -0.71 18.29
N LEU A 89 -22.65 -1.11 17.25
CA LEU A 89 -22.83 -0.62 15.89
C LEU A 89 -23.87 -1.44 15.14
N GLN A 90 -24.67 -0.78 14.31
CA GLN A 90 -25.52 -1.44 13.32
C GLN A 90 -24.67 -1.85 12.13
N TYR A 91 -24.71 -3.12 11.74
CA TYR A 91 -23.94 -3.63 10.60
C TYR A 91 -24.76 -4.64 9.79
N ARG A 92 -24.35 -4.83 8.54
CA ARG A 92 -24.85 -5.87 7.65
C ARG A 92 -23.69 -6.74 7.21
N ARG A 93 -23.91 -8.05 7.21
CA ARG A 93 -22.95 -9.01 6.68
C ARG A 93 -23.24 -9.24 5.20
N PHE A 94 -22.18 -9.31 4.42
CA PHE A 94 -22.23 -9.63 3.00
C PHE A 94 -21.26 -10.77 2.71
N GLU A 95 -21.60 -11.58 1.71
CA GLU A 95 -20.61 -12.41 1.03
C GLU A 95 -19.68 -11.54 0.17
N ARG A 96 -18.58 -12.11 -0.33
CA ARG A 96 -17.50 -11.32 -0.94
C ARG A 96 -17.96 -10.51 -2.16
N ASP A 97 -18.60 -11.14 -3.14
CA ASP A 97 -18.95 -10.44 -4.39
C ASP A 97 -20.02 -9.36 -4.15
N PRO A 98 -21.12 -9.65 -3.40
CA PRO A 98 -22.08 -8.61 -3.02
C PRO A 98 -21.47 -7.46 -2.22
N LEU A 99 -20.48 -7.73 -1.37
CA LEU A 99 -19.76 -6.67 -0.65
C LEU A 99 -19.00 -5.76 -1.62
N VAL A 100 -18.28 -6.35 -2.58
CA VAL A 100 -17.50 -5.59 -3.56
C VAL A 100 -18.42 -4.74 -4.43
N GLU A 101 -19.54 -5.29 -4.91
CA GLU A 101 -20.55 -4.56 -5.67
C GLU A 101 -21.12 -3.39 -4.86
N ALA A 102 -21.58 -3.64 -3.63
CA ALA A 102 -22.13 -2.60 -2.77
C ALA A 102 -21.10 -1.49 -2.50
N VAL A 103 -19.83 -1.83 -2.23
CA VAL A 103 -18.79 -0.82 -2.04
C VAL A 103 -18.47 -0.06 -3.32
N ALA A 104 -18.43 -0.72 -4.48
CA ALA A 104 -18.22 -0.07 -5.76
C ALA A 104 -19.35 0.93 -6.07
N GLU A 105 -20.60 0.58 -5.82
CA GLU A 105 -21.76 1.48 -5.94
C GLU A 105 -21.62 2.70 -5.02
N GLN A 106 -21.22 2.50 -3.76
CA GLN A 106 -20.99 3.62 -2.83
C GLN A 106 -19.89 4.55 -3.33
N ILE A 107 -18.78 3.99 -3.82
CA ILE A 107 -17.69 4.79 -4.39
C ILE A 107 -18.19 5.55 -5.63
N ALA A 108 -18.90 4.90 -6.55
CA ALA A 108 -19.45 5.50 -7.75
C ALA A 108 -20.44 6.65 -7.43
N ALA A 109 -21.23 6.50 -6.36
CA ALA A 109 -22.12 7.54 -5.84
C ALA A 109 -21.39 8.71 -5.15
N GLY A 110 -20.05 8.68 -5.07
CA GLY A 110 -19.24 9.74 -4.46
C GLY A 110 -19.10 9.64 -2.94
N ASN A 111 -19.45 8.50 -2.34
CA ASN A 111 -19.22 8.25 -0.93
C ASN A 111 -17.77 7.82 -0.68
N VAL A 112 -17.29 8.14 0.52
CA VAL A 112 -15.97 7.71 0.97
C VAL A 112 -16.13 6.47 1.85
N VAL A 113 -15.40 5.42 1.54
CA VAL A 113 -15.52 4.12 2.20
C VAL A 113 -14.22 3.78 2.93
N GLY A 114 -14.34 3.44 4.21
CA GLY A 114 -13.25 2.79 4.95
C GLY A 114 -13.18 1.32 4.53
N TRP A 115 -12.01 0.87 4.07
CA TRP A 115 -11.79 -0.45 3.53
C TRP A 115 -10.75 -1.22 4.35
N PHE A 116 -11.23 -2.26 5.04
CA PHE A 116 -10.47 -3.09 5.97
C PHE A 116 -10.63 -4.55 5.56
N GLN A 117 -9.55 -5.20 5.13
CA GLN A 117 -9.55 -6.61 4.73
C GLN A 117 -8.18 -7.25 4.89
N GLY A 118 -8.12 -8.56 5.08
CA GLY A 118 -6.89 -9.34 5.03
C GLY A 118 -5.76 -8.88 5.96
N ARG A 119 -4.53 -9.30 5.64
CA ARG A 119 -3.31 -8.93 6.35
C ARG A 119 -2.93 -7.47 6.11
N MET A 120 -2.52 -6.78 7.18
CA MET A 120 -2.07 -5.40 7.09
C MET A 120 -0.82 -5.24 6.23
N GLU A 121 -0.78 -4.14 5.47
CA GLU A 121 0.39 -3.66 4.75
C GLU A 121 1.52 -3.28 5.72
N TRP A 122 2.75 -3.58 5.33
CA TRP A 122 3.95 -3.10 5.98
C TRP A 122 4.55 -1.92 5.19
N GLY A 123 4.88 -0.86 5.92
CA GLY A 123 5.36 0.40 5.36
C GLY A 123 4.32 1.53 5.47
N PRO A 124 4.66 2.73 4.99
CA PRO A 124 3.88 3.94 5.25
C PRO A 124 2.69 4.15 4.31
N ARG A 125 2.45 3.22 3.36
CA ARG A 125 1.43 3.35 2.33
C ARG A 125 0.33 2.30 2.54
N ALA A 126 -0.91 2.77 2.55
CA ALA A 126 -2.08 1.90 2.41
C ALA A 126 -2.15 1.43 0.96
N LEU A 127 -2.38 0.13 0.74
CA LEU A 127 -2.37 -0.54 -0.56
C LEU A 127 -3.60 -1.45 -0.73
N GLY A 128 -4.73 -1.07 -0.13
CA GLY A 128 -6.00 -1.77 -0.32
C GLY A 128 -6.40 -2.75 0.79
N ASN A 129 -5.63 -2.89 1.87
CA ASN A 129 -6.04 -3.70 3.03
C ASN A 129 -6.38 -2.85 4.25
N ARG A 130 -5.77 -1.67 4.42
CA ARG A 130 -6.15 -0.66 5.44
C ARG A 130 -6.27 0.72 4.81
N SER A 131 -7.32 0.90 4.00
CA SER A 131 -7.45 2.04 3.09
C SER A 131 -8.71 2.84 3.33
N ILE A 132 -8.68 4.09 2.85
CA ILE A 132 -9.86 4.91 2.68
C ILE A 132 -9.97 5.12 1.17
N VAL A 133 -11.05 4.65 0.58
CA VAL A 133 -11.26 4.60 -0.86
C VAL A 133 -12.40 5.53 -1.26
N ALA A 134 -12.25 6.18 -2.40
CA ALA A 134 -13.18 7.17 -2.91
C ALA A 134 -13.02 7.33 -4.43
N HIS A 135 -14.01 7.95 -5.06
CA HIS A 135 -14.02 8.08 -6.52
C HIS A 135 -12.90 9.02 -7.01
N PRO A 136 -11.99 8.57 -7.90
CA PRO A 136 -10.87 9.39 -8.34
C PRO A 136 -11.23 10.49 -9.37
N GLY A 137 -12.41 10.41 -10.00
CA GLY A 137 -12.80 11.27 -11.13
C GLY A 137 -13.80 12.37 -10.77
N LEU A 138 -14.31 12.41 -9.53
CA LEU A 138 -15.25 13.46 -9.12
C LEU A 138 -14.49 14.75 -8.78
N PRO A 139 -14.84 15.91 -9.38
CA PRO A 139 -14.07 17.16 -9.23
C PRO A 139 -13.83 17.59 -7.78
N ASN A 140 -14.80 17.38 -6.90
CA ASN A 140 -14.76 17.84 -5.51
C ASN A 140 -14.30 16.76 -4.51
N MET A 141 -13.89 15.57 -4.96
CA MET A 141 -13.59 14.47 -4.05
C MET A 141 -12.35 14.75 -3.20
N LYS A 142 -11.34 15.41 -3.76
CA LYS A 142 -10.11 15.78 -3.03
C LYS A 142 -10.44 16.65 -1.82
N ASP A 143 -11.30 17.66 -2.02
CA ASP A 143 -11.69 18.60 -0.98
C ASP A 143 -12.57 17.91 0.06
N ALA A 144 -13.50 17.05 -0.38
CA ALA A 144 -14.33 16.23 0.51
C ALA A 144 -13.47 15.32 1.41
N LEU A 145 -12.43 14.66 0.86
CA LEU A 145 -11.52 13.81 1.62
C LEU A 145 -10.70 14.61 2.64
N ASN A 146 -10.15 15.76 2.24
CA ASN A 146 -9.36 16.62 3.11
C ASN A 146 -10.20 17.18 4.27
N ALA A 147 -11.43 17.63 3.98
CA ALA A 147 -12.35 18.20 4.95
C ALA A 147 -12.92 17.17 5.93
N ARG A 148 -13.31 15.98 5.46
CA ARG A 148 -14.02 14.98 6.28
C ARG A 148 -13.13 14.08 7.13
N ILE A 149 -11.90 13.79 6.67
CA ILE A 149 -11.18 12.62 7.20
C ILE A 149 -9.89 12.99 7.89
N LYS A 150 -9.16 14.00 7.41
CA LYS A 150 -7.75 14.11 7.83
C LYS A 150 -7.37 15.40 8.54
N HIS A 151 -8.17 16.47 8.56
CA HIS A 151 -7.73 17.78 9.09
C HIS A 151 -6.29 18.12 8.64
N ARG A 152 -5.91 17.67 7.44
CA ARG A 152 -4.56 17.76 6.89
C ARG A 152 -4.51 18.88 5.89
N GLU A 153 -3.29 19.29 5.56
CA GLU A 153 -3.05 20.37 4.65
C GLU A 153 -3.62 20.06 3.26
N TRP A 154 -4.38 21.00 2.69
CA TRP A 154 -5.14 20.84 1.45
C TRP A 154 -4.31 20.43 0.22
N PHE A 155 -3.00 20.71 0.25
CA PHE A 155 -2.09 20.43 -0.86
C PHE A 155 -1.59 18.99 -0.92
N ARG A 156 -1.84 18.15 0.10
CA ARG A 156 -1.33 16.76 0.06
C ARG A 156 -1.98 15.97 -1.07
N PRO A 157 -1.18 15.29 -1.93
CA PRO A 157 -1.71 14.51 -3.04
C PRO A 157 -2.28 13.18 -2.56
N PHE A 158 -3.25 12.66 -3.32
CA PHE A 158 -3.73 11.28 -3.23
C PHE A 158 -3.11 10.46 -4.36
N ALA A 159 -3.09 9.14 -4.20
CA ALA A 159 -2.63 8.21 -5.23
C ALA A 159 -3.79 7.28 -5.64
N PRO A 160 -3.97 7.01 -6.94
CA PRO A 160 -4.97 6.07 -7.41
C PRO A 160 -4.53 4.62 -7.21
N SER A 161 -5.49 3.70 -7.21
CA SER A 161 -5.27 2.28 -7.46
C SER A 161 -6.07 1.89 -8.71
N ILE A 162 -5.44 1.12 -9.59
CA ILE A 162 -6.03 0.64 -10.83
C ILE A 162 -5.64 -0.83 -11.01
N MET A 163 -6.47 -1.59 -11.72
CA MET A 163 -6.12 -2.95 -12.13
C MET A 163 -4.89 -2.90 -13.05
N ALA A 164 -3.96 -3.85 -12.87
CA ALA A 164 -2.65 -3.81 -13.49
C ALA A 164 -2.73 -3.83 -15.03
N GLU A 165 -3.69 -4.56 -15.58
CA GLU A 165 -3.93 -4.69 -17.02
C GLU A 165 -4.38 -3.37 -17.69
N TYR A 166 -4.82 -2.38 -16.92
CA TYR A 166 -5.18 -1.05 -17.42
C TYR A 166 -4.12 0.03 -17.13
N GLN A 167 -2.98 -0.31 -16.52
CA GLN A 167 -1.97 0.68 -16.10
C GLN A 167 -1.40 1.53 -17.26
N HIS A 168 -1.40 1.00 -18.49
CA HIS A 168 -0.82 1.64 -19.67
C HIS A 168 -1.83 2.40 -20.55
N GLN A 169 -3.12 2.38 -20.16
CA GLN A 169 -4.17 3.13 -20.82
C GLN A 169 -4.24 4.55 -20.25
#